data_AF-F2L585-F1
#
_entry.id   AF-F2L585-F1
#
_cell.length_a   1.000
_cell.length_b   1.000
_cell.length_c   1.000
_cell.angle_alpha   90.00
_cell.angle_beta   90.00
_cell.angle_gamma   90.00
#
_symmetry.space_group_name_H-M   'P 1'
#
loop_
_entity.id
_entity.type
_entity.pdbx_description
1 polymer ?
#
loop_
_entity_poly.entity_id
_entity_poly.type
_entity_poly.pdbx_seq_one_letter_code
_entity_poly.pdbx_strand_id
1 'polypeptide(L)'
;MNITIDLIFFIFIFSIGLYVIYKIEYDIKILRILKAYPVVARVKGEGLVDFSNLSVMLRDYDIEYSVEGPVDVERVGEGVYKIRARSGGRVVFRIVAYGNFDEYAVEKSVEVLGG
;
A
#
# COMPACT_ATOMS: atom_id res chain seq x y z
N MET A 1 -12.09 -41.37 27.83
CA MET A 1 -11.57 -40.61 26.69
C MET A 1 -12.42 -40.98 25.49
N ASN A 2 -13.16 -40.03 24.90
CA ASN A 2 -14.08 -40.32 23.81
C ASN A 2 -13.42 -39.86 22.50
N ILE A 3 -12.90 -40.83 21.75
CA ILE A 3 -12.13 -40.62 20.53
C ILE A 3 -12.88 -39.73 19.52
N THR A 4 -14.21 -39.83 19.45
CA THR A 4 -15.02 -39.00 18.55
C THR A 4 -15.01 -37.53 18.96
N ILE A 5 -15.14 -37.24 20.26
CA ILE A 5 -15.07 -35.87 20.79
C ILE A 5 -13.67 -35.30 20.58
N ASP A 6 -12.65 -36.10 20.88
CA ASP A 6 -11.24 -35.71 20.73
C ASP A 6 -10.91 -35.39 19.25
N LEU A 7 -11.44 -36.18 18.31
CA LEU A 7 -11.29 -35.95 16.87
C LEU A 7 -11.99 -34.67 16.40
N ILE A 8 -13.20 -34.38 16.89
CA ILE A 8 -13.92 -33.15 16.55
C ILE A 8 -13.15 -31.93 17.06
N PHE A 9 -12.65 -31.97 18.30
CA PHE A 9 -11.83 -30.89 18.85
C PHE A 9 -10.54 -30.70 18.05
N PHE A 10 -9.88 -31.79 17.65
CA PHE A 10 -8.69 -31.72 16.82
C PHE A 10 -8.97 -31.02 15.48
N ILE A 11 -10.01 -31.45 14.76
CA ILE A 11 -10.39 -30.83 13.47
C ILE A 11 -10.70 -29.35 13.66
N PHE A 12 -11.47 -29.01 14.69
CA PHE A 12 -11.83 -27.62 14.97
C PHE A 12 -10.62 -26.74 15.24
N ILE A 13 -9.72 -27.16 16.13
CA ILE A 13 -8.48 -26.43 16.44
C ILE A 13 -7.60 -26.31 15.18
N PHE A 14 -7.49 -27.39 14.41
CA PHE A 14 -6.69 -27.41 13.19
C PHE A 14 -7.24 -26.46 12.12
N SER A 15 -8.56 -26.44 11.91
CA SER A 15 -9.21 -25.50 10.98
C SER A 15 -9.02 -24.04 11.40
N ILE A 16 -9.11 -23.74 12.71
CA ILE A 16 -8.81 -22.39 13.22
C ILE A 16 -7.34 -22.04 12.94
N GLY A 17 -6.42 -22.97 13.21
CA GLY A 17 -4.99 -22.77 12.94
C GLY A 17 -4.72 -22.42 11.47
N LEU A 18 -5.29 -23.19 10.54
CA LEU A 18 -5.18 -22.92 9.11
C LEU A 18 -5.79 -21.57 8.72
N TYR A 19 -6.95 -21.22 9.29
CA TYR A 19 -7.59 -19.94 9.04
C TYR A 19 -6.70 -18.76 9.49
N VAL A 20 -6.10 -18.85 10.68
CA VAL A 20 -5.19 -17.81 11.18
C VAL A 20 -3.94 -17.72 10.30
N ILE A 21 -3.34 -18.84 9.90
CA ILE A 21 -2.17 -18.84 9.01
C ILE A 21 -2.50 -18.15 7.68
N TYR A 22 -3.63 -18.46 7.07
CA TYR A 22 -4.06 -17.83 5.81
C TYR A 22 -4.19 -16.30 5.95
N LYS A 23 -4.73 -15.84 7.08
CA LYS A 23 -4.85 -14.41 7.40
C LYS A 23 -3.47 -13.75 7.55
N ILE A 24 -2.53 -14.41 8.23
CA ILE A 24 -1.15 -13.91 8.39
C ILE A 24 -0.43 -13.85 7.04
N GLU A 25 -0.58 -14.88 6.19
CA GLU A 25 0.02 -14.91 4.85
C GLU A 25 -0.46 -13.74 3.97
N TYR A 26 -1.75 -13.40 4.06
CA TYR A 26 -2.31 -12.24 3.37
C TYR A 26 -1.65 -10.94 3.83
N ASP A 27 -1.51 -10.72 5.12
CA ASP A 27 -0.90 -9.52 5.69
C ASP A 27 0.60 -9.42 5.33
N ILE A 28 1.32 -10.55 5.35
CA ILE A 28 2.71 -10.62 4.86
C ILE A 28 2.79 -10.25 3.37
N LYS A 29 1.82 -10.67 2.57
CA LYS A 29 1.76 -10.32 1.14
C LYS A 29 1.59 -8.81 0.95
N ILE A 30 0.72 -8.16 1.73
CA ILE A 30 0.56 -6.69 1.72
C ILE A 30 1.90 -6.00 1.97
N LEU A 31 2.59 -6.38 3.06
CA LEU A 31 3.89 -5.81 3.41
C LEU A 31 4.92 -5.96 2.29
N ARG A 32 4.96 -7.11 1.62
CA ARG A 32 5.87 -7.35 0.49
C ARG A 32 5.54 -6.43 -0.69
N ILE A 33 4.26 -6.28 -1.03
CA ILE A 33 3.81 -5.41 -2.13
C ILE A 33 4.19 -3.96 -1.83
N LEU A 34 3.81 -3.42 -0.67
CA LEU A 34 4.08 -2.03 -0.30
C LEU A 34 5.58 -1.70 -0.33
N LYS A 35 6.42 -2.58 0.25
CA LYS A 35 7.88 -2.37 0.25
C LYS A 35 8.45 -2.37 -1.16
N ALA A 36 8.05 -3.33 -1.98
CA ALA A 36 8.58 -3.54 -3.33
C ALA A 36 7.96 -2.63 -4.40
N TYR A 37 6.84 -1.95 -4.11
CA TYR A 37 6.15 -1.15 -5.11
C TYR A 37 7.06 -0.04 -5.65
N PRO A 38 7.32 -0.01 -6.96
CA PRO A 38 8.19 0.99 -7.56
C PRO A 38 7.47 2.33 -7.66
N VAL A 39 8.12 3.37 -7.15
CA VAL A 39 7.67 4.76 -7.32
C VAL A 39 8.83 5.53 -7.94
N VAL A 40 8.51 6.39 -8.91
CA VAL A 40 9.51 7.25 -9.54
C VAL A 40 10.15 8.15 -8.48
N ALA A 41 11.48 8.08 -8.33
CA ALA A 41 12.18 8.89 -7.33
C ALA A 41 12.20 10.39 -7.71
N ARG A 42 12.08 10.70 -9.00
CA ARG A 42 12.15 12.05 -9.56
C ARG A 42 11.13 12.27 -10.65
N VAL A 43 10.52 13.46 -10.66
CA VAL A 43 9.53 13.88 -11.65
C VAL A 43 9.79 15.33 -12.06
N LYS A 44 9.49 15.68 -13.31
CA LYS A 44 9.54 17.08 -13.77
C LYS A 44 8.35 17.86 -13.21
N GLY A 45 8.44 19.18 -13.17
CA GLY A 45 7.39 20.09 -12.70
C GLY A 45 6.06 20.09 -13.45
N GLU A 46 5.82 19.16 -14.38
CA GLU A 46 4.52 18.90 -15.02
C GLU A 46 4.29 17.38 -15.22
N GLY A 47 5.04 16.55 -14.50
CA GLY A 47 5.03 15.10 -14.68
C GLY A 47 3.89 14.40 -13.92
N LEU A 48 3.74 13.11 -14.22
CA LEU A 48 2.73 12.24 -13.64
C LEU A 48 3.38 11.20 -12.73
N VAL A 49 2.71 10.89 -11.62
CA VAL A 49 3.01 9.76 -10.75
C VAL A 49 1.81 8.82 -10.78
N ASP A 50 2.04 7.56 -11.14
CA ASP A 50 1.00 6.58 -11.40
C ASP A 50 1.06 5.42 -10.41
N PHE A 51 -0.01 5.28 -9.64
CA PHE A 51 -0.29 4.20 -8.70
C PHE A 51 -1.47 3.32 -9.14
N SER A 52 -1.97 3.47 -10.36
CA SER A 52 -3.14 2.72 -10.87
C SER A 52 -2.97 1.20 -10.77
N ASN A 53 -1.76 0.71 -11.03
CA ASN A 53 -1.43 -0.73 -10.94
C ASN A 53 -1.50 -1.28 -9.50
N LEU A 54 -1.50 -0.41 -8.48
CA LEU A 54 -1.63 -0.85 -7.09
C LEU A 54 -2.99 -1.53 -6.83
N SER A 55 -4.04 -1.10 -7.54
CA SER A 55 -5.39 -1.71 -7.49
C SER A 55 -5.45 -3.16 -7.95
N VAL A 56 -4.50 -3.60 -8.79
CA VAL A 56 -4.38 -5.00 -9.23
C VAL A 56 -3.74 -5.86 -8.14
N MET A 57 -2.93 -5.26 -7.27
CA MET A 57 -2.14 -5.95 -6.25
C MET A 57 -2.81 -5.93 -4.87
N LEU A 58 -3.47 -4.82 -4.54
CA LEU A 58 -4.10 -4.54 -3.25
C LEU A 58 -5.56 -4.11 -3.49
N ARG A 59 -6.47 -4.66 -2.68
CA ARG A 59 -7.90 -4.32 -2.77
C ARG A 59 -8.26 -3.11 -1.92
N ASP A 60 -7.79 -3.12 -0.68
CA ASP A 60 -8.16 -2.10 0.32
C ASP A 60 -6.92 -1.29 0.65
N TYR A 61 -6.79 -0.12 0.01
CA TYR A 61 -5.69 0.80 0.22
C TYR A 61 -6.11 2.25 -0.03
N ASP A 62 -5.41 3.16 0.63
CA ASP A 62 -5.52 4.60 0.46
C ASP A 62 -4.15 5.21 0.15
N ILE A 63 -4.16 6.33 -0.56
CA ILE A 63 -2.96 7.09 -0.88
C ILE A 63 -3.17 8.52 -0.39
N GLU A 64 -2.44 8.85 0.66
CA GLU A 64 -2.29 10.20 1.17
C GLU A 64 -1.03 10.83 0.57
N TYR A 65 -0.99 12.16 0.50
CA TYR A 65 0.20 12.87 0.07
C TYR A 65 0.43 14.11 0.94
N SER A 66 1.71 14.41 1.14
CA SER A 66 2.18 15.65 1.76
C SER A 66 3.16 16.32 0.81
N VAL A 67 3.19 17.65 0.86
CA VAL A 67 3.98 18.47 -0.06
C VAL A 67 4.96 19.33 0.72
N GLU A 68 6.22 19.32 0.28
CA GLU A 68 7.30 20.14 0.82
C GLU A 68 7.82 21.07 -0.28
N GLY A 69 7.48 22.36 -0.17
CA GLY A 69 7.90 23.40 -1.12
C GLY A 69 6.80 23.89 -2.06
N PRO A 70 7.15 24.69 -3.10
CA PRO A 70 6.20 25.30 -4.03
C PRO A 70 5.76 24.31 -5.13
N VAL A 71 5.20 23.19 -4.70
CA VAL A 71 4.66 22.13 -5.55
C VAL A 71 3.16 22.06 -5.32
N ASP A 72 2.41 21.79 -6.38
CA ASP A 72 1.00 21.50 -6.33
C ASP A 72 0.76 20.09 -6.86
N VAL A 73 -0.20 19.38 -6.27
CA VAL A 73 -0.52 17.99 -6.60
C VAL A 73 -2.01 17.87 -6.87
N GLU A 74 -2.35 17.48 -8.09
CA GLU A 74 -3.71 17.32 -8.56
C GLU A 74 -3.99 15.85 -8.86
N ARG A 75 -5.05 15.29 -8.28
CA ARG A 75 -5.51 13.94 -8.62
C ARG A 75 -6.27 14.01 -9.95
N VAL A 76 -5.67 13.47 -11.01
CA VAL A 76 -6.25 13.47 -12.36
C VAL A 76 -6.99 12.18 -12.70
N GLY A 77 -6.82 11.14 -11.88
CA GLY A 77 -7.48 9.85 -12.05
C GLY A 77 -7.37 8.96 -10.82
N GLU A 78 -7.84 7.72 -10.94
CA GLU A 78 -7.71 6.73 -9.89
C GLU A 78 -6.24 6.30 -9.75
N GLY A 79 -5.61 6.65 -8.62
CA GLY A 79 -4.20 6.39 -8.39
C GLY A 79 -3.24 7.25 -9.24
N VAL A 80 -3.72 8.21 -10.04
CA VAL A 80 -2.85 9.05 -10.88
C VAL A 80 -2.81 10.48 -10.37
N TYR A 81 -1.61 10.98 -10.11
CA TYR A 81 -1.34 12.30 -9.56
C TYR A 81 -0.49 13.11 -10.53
N LYS A 82 -0.97 14.29 -10.90
CA LYS A 82 -0.22 15.27 -11.68
C LYS A 82 0.48 16.24 -10.73
N ILE A 83 1.77 16.42 -10.95
CA ILE A 83 2.61 17.29 -10.13
C ILE A 83 2.93 18.54 -10.93
N ARG A 84 2.70 19.71 -10.32
CA ARG A 84 3.01 21.02 -10.90
C ARG A 84 4.00 21.77 -10.02
N ALA A 85 5.15 22.16 -10.56
CA ALA A 85 6.16 22.90 -9.80
C ALA A 85 7.01 23.82 -10.69
N ARG A 86 7.25 25.05 -10.22
CA ARG A 86 8.08 26.04 -10.94
C ARG A 86 9.55 26.07 -10.49
N SER A 87 9.83 25.83 -9.20
CA SER A 87 11.20 25.94 -8.65
C SER A 87 11.66 24.70 -7.91
N GLY A 88 11.04 23.55 -8.21
CA GLY A 88 11.29 22.26 -7.56
C GLY A 88 10.69 22.14 -6.16
N GLY A 89 10.80 20.95 -5.58
CA GLY A 89 10.29 20.60 -4.25
C GLY A 89 10.20 19.09 -4.05
N ARG A 90 9.39 18.63 -3.10
CA ARG A 90 9.23 17.20 -2.81
C ARG A 90 7.78 16.87 -2.49
N VAL A 91 7.33 15.72 -2.98
CA VAL A 91 6.03 15.15 -2.61
C VAL A 91 6.29 13.82 -1.91
N VAL A 92 5.68 13.62 -0.75
CA VAL A 92 5.73 12.35 -0.01
C VAL A 92 4.37 11.70 -0.14
N PHE A 93 4.32 10.56 -0.81
CA PHE A 93 3.13 9.73 -0.90
C PHE A 93 3.16 8.69 0.22
N ARG A 94 2.12 8.66 1.04
CA ARG A 94 1.91 7.66 2.08
C ARG A 94 0.86 6.69 1.57
N ILE A 95 1.29 5.48 1.24
CA ILE A 95 0.42 4.39 0.79
C ILE A 95 0.05 3.58 2.03
N VAL A 96 -1.24 3.52 2.35
CA VAL A 96 -1.80 2.79 3.48
C VAL A 96 -2.60 1.62 2.93
N ALA A 97 -2.36 0.41 3.42
CA ALA A 97 -3.12 -0.78 3.06
C ALA A 97 -3.64 -1.50 4.30
N TYR A 98 -4.85 -2.04 4.19
CA TYR A 98 -5.58 -2.63 5.32
C TYR A 98 -5.46 -4.15 5.29
N GLY A 99 -4.81 -4.72 6.30
CA GLY A 99 -4.70 -6.16 6.48
C GLY A 99 -5.85 -6.73 7.29
N ASN A 100 -5.73 -8.02 7.64
CA ASN A 100 -6.68 -8.68 8.52
C ASN A 100 -6.44 -8.34 9.99
N PHE A 101 -5.19 -8.02 10.37
CA PHE A 101 -4.81 -7.77 11.75
C PHE A 101 -4.39 -6.34 12.02
N ASP A 102 -3.86 -5.63 11.02
CA ASP A 102 -3.29 -4.29 11.22
C ASP A 102 -3.32 -3.45 9.93
N GLU A 103 -3.02 -2.16 10.09
CA GLU A 103 -2.79 -1.21 9.02
C GLU A 103 -1.30 -1.17 8.66
N TYR A 104 -1.01 -1.24 7.37
CA TYR A 104 0.35 -1.22 6.85
C TYR A 104 0.57 0.02 6.00
N ALA A 105 1.51 0.87 6.40
CA ALA A 105 1.84 2.09 5.66
C ALA A 105 3.30 2.09 5.18
N VAL A 106 3.51 2.65 3.98
CA VAL A 106 4.85 2.97 3.47
C VAL A 106 4.85 4.38 2.90
N GLU A 107 5.92 5.11 3.18
CA GLU A 107 6.16 6.42 2.60
C GLU A 107 7.11 6.29 1.40
N LYS A 108 6.75 6.96 0.31
CA LYS A 108 7.53 7.02 -0.92
C LYS A 108 7.66 8.49 -1.32
N SER A 109 8.88 9.00 -1.29
CA SER A 109 9.14 10.39 -1.65
C SER A 109 9.56 10.53 -3.10
N VAL A 110 9.01 11.56 -3.76
CA VAL A 110 9.30 11.94 -5.12
C VAL A 110 9.87 13.36 -5.11
N GLU A 111 11.11 13.51 -5.58
CA GLU A 111 11.71 14.82 -5.81
C GLU A 111 11.14 15.44 -7.10
N VAL A 112 10.74 16.70 -7.02
CA VAL A 112 10.23 17.44 -8.16
C VAL A 112 11.30 18.38 -8.66
N LEU A 113 11.72 18.17 -9.91
CA LEU A 113 12.65 19.06 -10.60
C LEU A 113 11.87 20.28 -11.09
N GLY A 114 12.42 21.47 -10.89
CA GLY A 114 11.87 22.70 -11.47
C GLY A 114 11.72 22.57 -12.99
N GLY A 115 10.65 23.19 -13.51
CA GLY A 115 10.37 23.29 -14.94
C GLY A 115 11.10 24.42 -15.61
#